data_AF-A0A9D9L4U7-F1
#
_entry.id   AF-A0A9D9L4U7-F1
#
_cell.length_a   1.000
_cell.length_b   1.000
_cell.length_c   1.000
_cell.angle_alpha   90.00
_cell.angle_beta   90.00
_cell.angle_gamma   90.00
#
_symmetry.space_group_name_H-M   'P 1'
#
loop_
_entity.id
_entity.type
_entity.pdbx_description
1 polymer ?
#
loop_
_entity_poly.entity_id
_entity_poly.type
_entity_poly.pdbx_seq_one_letter_code
_entity_poly.pdbx_strand_id
1 'polypeptide(L)'
;MMKKIFLTAAVMLCLVSCGAEVENNSLPSSQVQSSADVESLREKYPEYFELGDFKGIEVYVWQMAEDSYQCGLMSGTNRNKTEEEITALAQKPLTVDEAKLILDELGVKGSDIIVIPVIQPYSSYHYEIDDEYRERVEKLFK
;
A
#
# COMPACT_ATOMS: atom_id res chain seq x y z
N MET A 1 -20.29 49.94 54.54
CA MET A 1 -19.88 51.28 54.05
C MET A 1 -18.74 51.08 53.07
N MET A 2 -18.98 51.32 51.78
CA MET A 2 -18.45 52.48 51.03
C MET A 2 -16.93 52.51 50.93
N LYS A 3 -16.27 52.80 49.81
CA LYS A 3 -16.57 53.06 48.40
C LYS A 3 -15.15 53.16 47.79
N LYS A 4 -14.88 52.41 46.73
CA LYS A 4 -14.52 52.91 45.39
C LYS A 4 -13.25 53.78 45.32
N ILE A 5 -12.16 53.22 44.75
CA ILE A 5 -11.63 53.41 43.37
C ILE A 5 -10.80 54.70 43.22
N PHE A 6 -9.57 54.57 42.70
CA PHE A 6 -9.00 55.24 41.49
C PHE A 6 -7.46 55.26 41.58
N LEU A 7 -6.79 54.48 40.70
CA LEU A 7 -5.97 54.94 39.56
C LEU A 7 -4.55 55.33 40.01
N THR A 8 -3.45 54.76 39.52
CA THR A 8 -2.95 54.97 38.15
C THR A 8 -1.81 53.98 37.83
N ALA A 9 -1.63 53.71 36.55
CA ALA A 9 -0.88 52.65 35.89
C ALA A 9 0.65 52.63 36.05
N ALA A 10 1.23 51.43 35.85
CA ALA A 10 2.46 51.27 35.09
C ALA A 10 2.37 49.97 34.27
N VAL A 11 2.26 50.16 32.95
CA VAL A 11 2.38 49.13 31.92
C VAL A 11 3.84 48.70 31.87
N MET A 12 4.13 47.41 32.00
CA MET A 12 5.33 46.85 31.39
C MET A 12 5.00 45.49 30.79
N LEU A 13 4.88 45.53 29.47
CA LEU A 13 4.61 44.44 28.57
C LEU A 13 5.92 43.66 28.34
N CYS A 14 6.05 42.47 28.91
CA CYS A 14 6.93 41.43 28.39
C CYS A 14 6.09 40.18 28.20
N LEU A 15 5.68 39.96 26.95
CA LEU A 15 4.98 38.77 26.53
C LEU A 15 5.96 37.62 26.29
N VAL A 16 5.37 36.43 26.37
CA VAL A 16 5.82 35.12 25.87
C VAL A 16 6.59 34.25 26.88
N SER A 17 5.79 33.74 27.82
CA SER A 17 5.47 32.31 27.99
C SER A 17 6.61 31.28 27.97
N CYS A 18 6.83 30.69 29.14
CA CYS A 18 7.33 29.33 29.35
C CYS A 18 6.63 28.29 28.48
N GLY A 19 7.34 27.20 28.17
CA GLY A 19 6.75 25.93 27.77
C GLY A 19 7.84 24.96 27.32
N ALA A 20 7.99 23.85 28.04
CA ALA A 20 9.04 22.85 27.86
C ALA A 20 9.12 22.27 26.45
N GLU A 21 10.33 22.12 25.90
CA GLU A 21 10.57 21.33 24.71
C GLU A 21 10.76 19.87 25.12
N VAL A 22 9.73 19.08 24.83
CA VAL A 22 9.78 17.62 24.80
C VAL A 22 10.78 17.22 23.70
N GLU A 23 11.78 16.45 24.11
CA GLU A 23 12.78 15.86 23.22
C GLU A 23 12.07 14.87 22.28
N ASN A 24 11.61 15.39 21.14
CA ASN A 24 10.98 14.61 20.07
C ASN A 24 12.07 13.81 19.36
N ASN A 25 12.33 12.60 19.88
CA ASN A 25 13.11 11.62 19.14
C ASN A 25 12.29 11.24 17.90
N SER A 26 12.78 11.68 16.75
CA SER A 26 12.07 11.63 15.47
C SER A 26 11.77 10.17 15.08
N LEU A 27 10.50 9.86 14.78
CA LEU A 27 10.18 8.68 13.98
C LEU A 27 10.96 8.77 12.66
N PRO A 28 11.58 7.70 12.18
CA PRO A 28 12.25 7.73 10.88
C PRO A 28 11.20 8.05 9.82
N SER A 29 11.48 9.06 8.98
CA SER A 29 10.54 9.59 7.98
C SER A 29 10.05 8.53 6.98
N SER A 30 10.74 7.39 6.87
CA SER A 30 10.36 6.26 6.03
C SER A 30 9.12 5.51 6.53
N GLN A 31 8.91 5.41 7.85
CA GLN A 31 7.76 4.70 8.43
C GLN A 31 6.46 5.51 8.28
N VAL A 32 6.56 6.84 8.30
CA VAL A 32 5.41 7.74 8.18
C VAL A 32 4.92 7.82 6.73
N GLN A 33 5.83 7.75 5.76
CA GLN A 33 5.49 7.70 4.34
C GLN A 33 4.80 6.37 3.99
N SER A 34 5.39 5.23 4.38
CA SER A 34 4.78 3.92 4.09
C SER A 34 3.39 3.77 4.73
N SER A 35 3.17 4.29 5.94
CA SER A 35 1.85 4.22 6.57
C SER A 35 0.79 5.08 5.85
N ALA A 36 1.18 6.27 5.36
CA ALA A 36 0.28 7.14 4.59
C ALA A 36 -0.03 6.52 3.22
N ASP A 37 0.96 5.86 2.61
CA ASP A 37 0.79 5.15 1.35
C ASP A 37 -0.18 3.97 1.52
N VAL A 38 -0.05 3.17 2.59
CA VAL A 38 -0.96 2.05 2.88
C VAL A 38 -2.40 2.49 3.16
N GLU A 39 -2.61 3.59 3.89
CA GLU A 39 -3.97 4.13 4.12
C GLU A 39 -4.64 4.53 2.79
N SER A 40 -3.89 5.19 1.90
CA SER A 40 -4.39 5.52 0.56
C SER A 40 -4.71 4.28 -0.28
N LEU A 41 -3.90 3.22 -0.16
CA LEU A 41 -4.17 1.94 -0.82
C LEU A 41 -5.40 1.26 -0.25
N ARG A 42 -5.66 1.38 1.05
CA ARG A 42 -6.86 0.84 1.71
C ARG A 42 -8.13 1.53 1.26
N GLU A 43 -8.08 2.83 1.02
CA GLU A 43 -9.21 3.56 0.43
C GLU A 43 -9.45 3.18 -1.04
N LYS A 44 -8.38 3.01 -1.81
CA LYS A 44 -8.44 2.73 -3.26
C LYS A 44 -8.80 1.27 -3.57
N TYR A 45 -8.33 0.34 -2.75
CA TYR A 45 -8.44 -1.11 -2.94
C TYR A 45 -8.87 -1.85 -1.65
N PRO A 46 -9.98 -1.46 -1.01
CA PRO A 46 -10.42 -2.08 0.24
C PRO A 46 -10.55 -3.61 0.13
N GLU A 47 -10.95 -4.12 -1.05
CA GLU A 47 -11.09 -5.55 -1.33
C GLU A 47 -9.80 -6.36 -1.12
N TYR A 48 -8.62 -5.76 -1.30
CA TYR A 48 -7.36 -6.46 -1.11
C TYR A 48 -6.93 -6.57 0.35
N PHE A 49 -7.47 -5.71 1.23
CA PHE A 49 -7.16 -5.76 2.66
C PHE A 49 -8.07 -6.74 3.44
N GLU A 50 -9.06 -7.31 2.76
CA GLU A 50 -9.96 -8.34 3.31
C GLU A 50 -9.57 -9.76 2.87
N LEU A 51 -8.44 -9.90 2.17
CA LEU A 51 -7.95 -11.20 1.68
C LEU A 51 -7.52 -12.10 2.85
N GLY A 52 -8.03 -13.33 2.84
CA GLY A 52 -7.51 -14.40 3.69
C GLY A 52 -6.33 -15.12 3.03
N ASP A 53 -5.34 -15.50 3.83
CA ASP A 53 -4.07 -16.12 3.40
C ASP A 53 -3.99 -17.63 3.67
N PHE A 54 -5.11 -18.29 4.01
CA PHE A 54 -5.12 -19.70 4.46
C PHE A 54 -4.46 -20.70 3.48
N LYS A 55 -4.39 -20.35 2.19
CA LYS A 55 -3.70 -21.11 1.13
C LYS A 55 -2.68 -20.25 0.38
N GLY A 56 -2.17 -19.21 1.03
CA GLY A 56 -1.38 -18.17 0.40
C GLY A 56 -2.22 -17.13 -0.35
N ILE A 57 -1.53 -16.16 -0.93
CA ILE A 57 -2.09 -15.15 -1.81
C ILE A 57 -1.60 -15.40 -3.24
N GLU A 58 -2.54 -15.50 -4.17
CA GLU A 58 -2.28 -15.58 -5.59
C GLU A 58 -2.09 -14.17 -6.15
N VAL A 59 -0.97 -13.96 -6.85
CA VAL A 59 -0.64 -12.70 -7.52
C VAL A 59 -0.67 -12.94 -9.02
N TYR A 60 -1.70 -12.43 -9.67
CA TYR A 60 -1.86 -12.53 -11.12
C TYR A 60 -1.06 -11.42 -11.77
N VAL A 61 -0.02 -11.75 -12.54
CA VAL A 61 0.91 -10.78 -13.13
C VAL A 61 0.80 -10.76 -14.64
N TRP A 62 0.71 -9.57 -15.21
CA TRP A 62 0.71 -9.36 -16.66
C TRP A 62 1.62 -8.23 -17.08
N GLN A 63 2.15 -8.35 -18.30
CA GLN A 63 3.07 -7.38 -18.89
C GLN A 63 2.33 -6.40 -19.80
N MET A 64 2.56 -5.11 -19.59
CA MET A 64 1.97 -3.99 -20.34
C MET A 64 2.91 -3.41 -21.38
N ALA A 65 4.23 -3.54 -21.16
CA ALA A 65 5.32 -3.19 -22.07
C ALA A 65 6.59 -3.92 -21.61
N GLU A 66 7.69 -3.80 -22.35
CA GLU A 66 9.00 -4.31 -21.91
C GLU A 66 9.31 -3.85 -20.47
N ASP A 67 9.56 -4.80 -19.59
CA ASP A 67 9.77 -4.63 -18.13
C ASP A 67 8.70 -3.82 -17.35
N SER A 68 7.50 -3.65 -17.92
CA SER A 68 6.38 -2.97 -17.27
C SER A 68 5.30 -3.97 -16.87
N TYR A 69 5.13 -4.15 -15.56
CA TYR A 69 4.24 -5.15 -14.98
C TYR A 69 3.10 -4.52 -14.20
N GLN A 70 1.94 -5.16 -14.30
CA GLN A 70 0.78 -4.90 -13.46
C GLN A 70 0.27 -6.21 -12.89
N CYS A 71 -0.50 -6.13 -11.81
CA CYS A 71 -1.01 -7.32 -11.15
C CYS A 71 -2.34 -7.10 -10.43
N GLY A 72 -2.92 -8.21 -9.99
CA GLY A 72 -4.05 -8.24 -9.07
C GLY A 72 -3.89 -9.37 -8.05
N LEU A 73 -4.56 -9.22 -6.91
CA LEU A 73 -4.44 -10.14 -5.77
C LEU A 73 -5.72 -10.94 -5.57
N MET A 74 -5.59 -12.22 -5.26
CA MET A 74 -6.70 -13.06 -4.81
C MET A 74 -6.23 -14.01 -3.71
N SER A 75 -7.14 -14.37 -2.81
CA SER A 75 -6.89 -15.46 -1.89
C SER A 75 -6.67 -16.77 -2.65
N GLY A 76 -5.61 -17.48 -2.25
CA GLY A 76 -5.32 -18.82 -2.73
C GLY A 76 -6.51 -19.74 -2.54
N THR A 77 -6.86 -20.49 -3.59
CA THR A 77 -7.93 -21.49 -3.50
C THR A 77 -7.51 -22.81 -4.11
N ASN A 78 -8.14 -23.91 -3.68
CA ASN A 78 -7.92 -25.23 -4.29
C ASN A 78 -8.66 -25.39 -5.64
N ARG A 79 -8.89 -24.30 -6.36
CA ARG A 79 -9.54 -24.30 -7.68
C ARG A 79 -8.88 -23.26 -8.58
N ASN A 80 -8.96 -23.50 -9.87
CA ASN A 80 -8.62 -22.48 -10.85
C ASN A 80 -9.64 -21.31 -10.76
N LYS A 81 -9.14 -20.10 -10.93
CA LYS A 81 -9.99 -18.91 -11.12
C LYS A 81 -10.54 -18.89 -12.53
N THR A 82 -11.74 -18.35 -12.69
CA THR A 82 -12.35 -18.18 -14.01
C THR A 82 -11.67 -17.03 -14.75
N GLU A 83 -11.79 -17.02 -16.07
CA GLU A 83 -11.30 -15.90 -16.89
C GLU A 83 -11.96 -14.58 -16.48
N GLU A 84 -13.24 -14.61 -16.10
CA GLU A 84 -13.98 -13.45 -15.63
C GLU A 84 -13.39 -12.88 -14.33
N GLU A 85 -13.01 -13.74 -13.37
CA GLU A 85 -12.34 -13.34 -12.14
C GLU A 85 -10.98 -12.68 -12.43
N ILE A 86 -10.17 -13.29 -13.31
CA ILE A 86 -8.86 -12.75 -13.70
C ILE A 86 -9.00 -11.43 -14.48
N THR A 87 -10.03 -11.32 -15.31
CA THR A 87 -10.33 -10.12 -16.10
C THR A 87 -10.81 -8.98 -15.20
N ALA A 88 -11.56 -9.28 -14.13
CA ALA A 88 -12.00 -8.29 -13.15
C ALA A 88 -10.80 -7.62 -12.44
N LEU A 89 -9.73 -8.37 -12.16
CA LEU A 89 -8.49 -7.82 -11.60
C LEU A 89 -7.88 -6.74 -12.52
N ALA A 90 -7.97 -6.93 -13.84
CA ALA A 90 -7.44 -5.98 -14.81
C ALA A 90 -8.20 -4.65 -14.88
N GLN A 91 -9.41 -4.57 -14.32
CA GLN A 91 -10.19 -3.32 -14.27
C GLN A 91 -9.63 -2.35 -13.21
N LYS A 92 -8.93 -2.87 -12.21
CA LYS A 92 -8.27 -2.09 -11.16
C LYS A 92 -6.87 -2.65 -10.90
N PRO A 93 -5.94 -2.48 -11.86
CA PRO A 93 -4.60 -2.99 -11.74
C PRO A 93 -3.88 -2.37 -10.53
N LEU A 94 -3.03 -3.18 -9.90
CA LEU A 94 -1.97 -2.72 -9.03
C LEU A 94 -0.67 -2.66 -9.81
N THR A 95 0.19 -1.70 -9.46
CA THR A 95 1.61 -1.82 -9.72
C THR A 95 2.23 -2.89 -8.81
N VAL A 96 3.40 -3.40 -9.18
CA VAL A 96 4.14 -4.38 -8.36
C VAL A 96 4.45 -3.83 -6.96
N ASP A 97 4.79 -2.54 -6.85
CA ASP A 97 5.12 -1.91 -5.58
C ASP A 97 3.88 -1.74 -4.68
N GLU A 98 2.74 -1.32 -5.24
CA GLU A 98 1.47 -1.28 -4.49
C GLU A 98 1.10 -2.67 -3.98
N ALA A 99 1.23 -3.71 -4.80
CA ALA A 99 0.96 -5.09 -4.40
C ALA A 99 1.89 -5.55 -3.26
N LYS A 100 3.18 -5.22 -3.32
CA LYS A 100 4.13 -5.52 -2.23
C LYS A 100 3.75 -4.84 -0.92
N LEU A 101 3.37 -3.56 -0.96
CA LEU A 101 2.94 -2.84 0.24
C LEU A 101 1.70 -3.46 0.87
N ILE A 102 0.72 -3.87 0.05
CA ILE A 102 -0.48 -4.56 0.53
C ILE A 102 -0.11 -5.91 1.15
N LEU A 103 0.73 -6.70 0.49
CA LEU A 103 1.16 -8.01 0.99
C LEU A 103 1.94 -7.90 2.31
N ASP A 104 2.79 -6.89 2.45
CA ASP A 104 3.55 -6.62 3.67
C ASP A 104 2.62 -6.20 4.83
N GLU A 105 1.65 -5.32 4.57
CA GLU A 105 0.62 -4.93 5.55
C GLU A 105 -0.23 -6.13 6.01
N LEU A 106 -0.52 -7.07 5.11
CA LEU A 106 -1.20 -8.32 5.44
C LEU A 106 -0.31 -9.33 6.19
N GLY A 107 0.99 -9.05 6.31
CA GLY A 107 1.97 -9.95 6.93
C GLY A 107 2.27 -11.21 6.09
N VAL A 108 1.96 -11.17 4.79
CA VAL A 108 2.15 -12.30 3.87
C VAL A 108 3.62 -12.41 3.50
N LYS A 109 4.22 -13.57 3.74
CA LYS A 109 5.63 -13.83 3.41
C LYS A 109 5.77 -14.32 1.98
N GLY A 110 6.95 -14.13 1.40
CA GLY A 110 7.25 -14.61 0.03
C GLY A 110 7.00 -16.10 -0.20
N SER A 111 7.10 -16.95 0.83
CA SER A 111 6.77 -18.39 0.75
C SER A 111 5.27 -18.66 0.54
N ASP A 112 4.42 -17.72 0.93
CA ASP A 112 2.96 -17.81 0.85
C ASP A 112 2.41 -17.02 -0.35
N ILE A 113 3.30 -16.44 -1.18
CA ILE A 113 2.95 -15.77 -2.43
C ILE A 113 3.04 -16.76 -3.59
N ILE A 114 1.96 -16.87 -4.35
CA ILE A 114 1.87 -17.72 -5.55
C ILE A 114 1.76 -16.81 -6.76
N VAL A 115 2.84 -16.65 -7.52
CA VAL A 115 2.85 -15.80 -8.72
C VAL A 115 2.28 -16.56 -9.91
N ILE A 116 1.22 -16.01 -10.52
CA ILE A 116 0.52 -16.61 -11.66
C ILE A 116 0.65 -15.65 -12.85
N PRO A 117 1.52 -15.95 -13.83
CA PRO A 117 1.60 -15.15 -15.05
C PRO A 117 0.34 -15.34 -15.91
N VAL A 118 -0.20 -14.25 -16.44
CA VAL A 118 -1.38 -14.28 -17.31
C VAL A 118 -1.21 -13.34 -18.50
N ILE A 119 -1.64 -13.79 -19.69
CA ILE A 119 -1.76 -12.92 -20.86
C ILE A 119 -3.08 -12.16 -20.74
N GLN A 120 -3.01 -10.83 -20.57
CA GLN A 120 -4.21 -10.01 -20.53
C GLN A 120 -4.72 -9.68 -21.94
N PRO A 121 -6.00 -9.95 -22.24
CA PRO A 121 -6.57 -9.73 -23.57
C PRO A 121 -6.67 -8.23 -23.96
N TYR A 122 -6.60 -7.32 -22.98
CA TYR A 122 -6.63 -5.88 -23.21
C TYR A 122 -5.24 -5.26 -23.42
N SER A 123 -4.16 -6.02 -23.18
CA SER A 123 -2.81 -5.56 -23.47
C SER A 123 -2.54 -5.72 -24.97
N SER A 124 -2.06 -4.66 -25.62
CA SER A 124 -1.56 -4.74 -26.99
C SER A 124 -0.11 -5.26 -27.06
N TYR A 125 0.55 -5.41 -25.91
CA TYR A 125 1.91 -5.94 -25.82
C TYR A 125 1.90 -7.46 -25.99
N HIS A 126 2.76 -7.97 -26.89
CA HIS A 126 2.84 -9.39 -27.20
C HIS A 126 4.06 -10.00 -26.54
N TYR A 127 3.83 -11.09 -25.82
CA TYR A 127 4.85 -11.87 -25.14
C TYR A 127 4.34 -13.30 -24.94
N GLU A 128 5.27 -14.23 -24.71
CA GLU A 128 4.98 -15.61 -24.40
C GLU A 128 5.28 -15.88 -22.92
N ILE A 129 4.47 -16.74 -22.30
CA ILE A 129 4.72 -17.21 -20.94
C ILE A 129 5.53 -18.50 -21.04
N ASP A 130 6.84 -18.34 -21.21
CA ASP A 130 7.84 -19.42 -21.13
C ASP A 130 8.43 -19.52 -19.71
N ASP A 131 9.44 -20.39 -19.54
CA ASP A 131 10.09 -20.60 -18.24
C ASP A 131 10.92 -19.39 -17.81
N GLU A 132 11.52 -18.66 -18.76
CA GLU A 132 12.30 -17.45 -18.47
C GLU A 132 11.40 -16.32 -17.97
N TYR A 133 10.25 -16.11 -18.63
CA TYR A 133 9.22 -15.17 -18.18
C TYR A 133 8.73 -15.52 -16.79
N ARG A 134 8.42 -16.81 -16.52
CA ARG A 134 8.00 -17.29 -15.20
C ARG A 134 9.02 -16.95 -14.13
N GLU A 135 10.30 -17.26 -14.37
CA GLU A 135 11.37 -16.95 -13.41
C GLU A 135 11.49 -15.44 -13.17
N ARG A 136 11.35 -14.63 -14.22
CA ARG A 136 11.40 -13.16 -14.13
C ARG A 136 10.26 -12.60 -13.29
N VAL A 137 9.02 -13.03 -13.52
CA VAL A 137 7.88 -12.53 -12.73
C VAL A 137 7.87 -13.05 -11.30
N GLU A 138 8.37 -14.27 -11.06
CA GLU A 138 8.52 -14.78 -9.69
C GLU A 138 9.50 -13.92 -8.87
N LYS A 139 10.61 -13.48 -9.49
CA LYS A 139 11.60 -12.60 -8.85
C LYS A 139 11.03 -11.23 -8.47
N LEU A 140 9.91 -10.82 -9.06
CA LEU A 140 9.26 -9.57 -8.66
C LEU A 140 8.79 -9.61 -7.20
N PHE A 141 8.47 -10.78 -6.64
CA PHE A 141 7.87 -10.94 -5.31
C PHE A 141 8.72 -11.78 -4.32
N LYS A 142 9.99 -12.03 -4.66
CA LYS A 142 10.95 -12.79 -3.84
C LYS A 142 12.03 -11.91 -3.24
#